data_AF-A0A225WGL6-F1
#
_entry.id   AF-A0A225WGL6-F1
#
_cell.length_a   1.000
_cell.length_b   1.000
_cell.length_c   1.000
_cell.angle_alpha   90.00
_cell.angle_beta   90.00
_cell.angle_gamma   90.00
#
_symmetry.space_group_name_H-M   'P 1'
#
loop_
_entity.id
_entity.type
_entity.pdbx_description
1 polymer ?
#
loop_
_entity_poly.entity_id
_entity_poly.type
_entity_poly.pdbx_seq_one_letter_code
_entity_poly.pdbx_strand_id
1 'polypeptide(L)'
;MSWQSQWGTVKAANARAAALYYEVSNVGKTIESSKKRVIWRLKVEEGREFEISLTHSLASGKKVLRVDGIVKYTSQSLSFGDWDYVFNLAGGHCVHIIIKPSVDLNDMYGE
;
A
#
# COMPACT_ATOMS: atom_id res chain seq x y z
N MET A 1 2.86 -23.12 22.68
CA MET A 1 3.32 -21.71 22.60
C MET A 1 2.38 -20.98 21.67
N SER A 2 1.54 -20.10 22.24
CA SER A 2 0.53 -19.32 21.52
C SER A 2 1.21 -18.08 20.94
N TRP A 3 1.23 -17.95 19.61
CA TRP A 3 1.68 -16.75 18.94
C TRP A 3 0.48 -15.80 18.80
N GLN A 4 0.38 -14.85 19.73
CA GLN A 4 -0.50 -13.71 19.58
C GLN A 4 0.05 -12.82 18.46
N SER A 5 -0.76 -12.58 17.43
CA SER A 5 -0.48 -11.65 16.34
C SER A 5 -0.40 -10.23 16.88
N GLN A 6 0.81 -9.79 17.23
CA GLN A 6 1.08 -8.41 17.57
C GLN A 6 1.13 -7.62 16.26
N TRP A 7 0.04 -6.92 15.95
CA TRP A 7 -0.02 -5.93 14.89
C TRP A 7 1.13 -4.95 15.10
N GLY A 8 2.17 -5.04 14.26
CA GLY A 8 3.31 -4.16 14.32
C GLY A 8 2.84 -2.72 14.16
N THR A 9 2.85 -1.97 15.26
CA THR A 9 2.59 -0.53 15.24
C THR A 9 3.62 0.11 14.32
N VAL A 10 3.16 0.73 13.24
CA VAL A 10 3.99 1.58 12.39
C VAL A 10 4.49 2.73 13.26
N LYS A 11 5.75 2.66 13.72
CA LYS A 11 6.40 3.76 14.44
C LYS A 11 6.70 4.87 13.43
N ALA A 12 5.80 5.83 13.34
CA ALA A 12 6.09 7.14 12.77
C ALA A 12 7.23 7.78 13.56
N ALA A 13 8.45 7.79 13.03
CA ALA A 13 9.52 8.64 13.56
C ALA A 13 9.27 10.06 13.02
N ASN A 14 8.76 10.95 13.88
CA ASN A 14 8.43 12.37 13.62
C ASN A 14 7.24 12.67 12.70
N ALA A 15 6.39 11.69 12.34
CA ALA A 15 5.14 12.02 11.64
C ALA A 15 4.07 12.46 12.62
N ARG A 16 3.67 13.72 12.53
CA ARG A 16 2.48 14.31 13.17
C ARG A 16 1.19 13.89 12.43
N ALA A 17 1.03 12.58 12.22
CA ALA A 17 -0.19 12.03 11.62
C ALA A 17 -1.22 11.86 12.74
N ALA A 18 -2.30 12.65 12.69
CA ALA A 18 -3.35 12.66 13.70
C ALA A 18 -4.30 11.46 13.57
N ALA A 19 -4.43 10.89 12.37
CA ALA A 19 -5.19 9.66 12.14
C ALA A 19 -4.72 8.95 10.86
N LEU A 20 -4.70 7.63 10.90
CA LEU A 20 -4.46 6.76 9.74
C LEU A 20 -5.59 5.74 9.64
N TYR A 21 -6.36 5.82 8.58
CA TYR A 21 -7.29 4.77 8.16
C TYR A 21 -6.66 4.00 7.00
N TYR A 22 -6.91 2.68 6.93
CA TYR A 22 -6.59 1.91 5.75
C TYR A 22 -7.68 0.89 5.40
N GLU A 23 -7.81 0.61 4.12
CA GLU A 23 -8.71 -0.40 3.57
C GLU A 23 -8.00 -1.21 2.50
N VAL A 24 -8.24 -2.52 2.46
CA VAL A 24 -7.77 -3.41 1.41
C VAL A 24 -8.99 -4.04 0.74
N SER A 25 -9.06 -3.96 -0.59
CA SER A 25 -10.17 -4.53 -1.36
C SER A 25 -9.69 -5.22 -2.64
N ASN A 26 -10.45 -6.23 -3.06
CA ASN A 26 -10.30 -6.87 -4.37
C ASN A 26 -11.08 -6.04 -5.41
N VAL A 27 -10.41 -5.59 -6.47
CA VAL A 27 -10.99 -4.68 -7.49
C VAL A 27 -10.89 -5.24 -8.92
N GLY A 28 -10.60 -6.54 -9.04
CA GLY A 28 -10.59 -7.25 -10.32
C GLY A 28 -12.00 -7.35 -10.89
N LYS A 29 -12.22 -6.86 -12.13
CA LYS A 29 -13.55 -6.89 -12.78
C LYS A 29 -13.92 -8.25 -13.37
N THR A 30 -12.92 -9.00 -13.84
CA THR A 30 -13.13 -10.25 -14.58
C THR A 30 -12.83 -11.47 -13.70
N ILE A 31 -11.70 -11.44 -13.01
CA ILE A 31 -11.31 -12.45 -12.03
C ILE A 31 -11.26 -11.74 -10.69
N GLU A 32 -12.16 -12.15 -9.79
CA GLU A 32 -12.13 -11.70 -8.40
C GLU A 32 -10.75 -12.01 -7.79
N SER A 33 -10.20 -11.10 -6.99
CA SER A 33 -8.82 -11.11 -6.46
C SER A 33 -7.65 -10.83 -7.44
N SER A 34 -7.86 -10.78 -8.76
CA SER A 34 -6.76 -10.51 -9.73
C SER A 34 -6.07 -9.13 -9.58
N LYS A 35 -6.75 -8.19 -8.91
CA LYS A 35 -6.24 -6.87 -8.58
C LYS A 35 -6.59 -6.56 -7.14
N LYS A 36 -5.58 -6.17 -6.37
CA LYS A 36 -5.75 -5.64 -5.02
C LYS A 36 -5.63 -4.12 -5.04
N ARG A 37 -6.45 -3.46 -4.24
CA ARG A 37 -6.32 -2.03 -3.96
C ARG A 37 -6.13 -1.85 -2.47
N VAL A 38 -5.18 -1.00 -2.10
CA VAL A 38 -5.06 -0.47 -0.75
C VAL A 38 -5.32 1.02 -0.81
N ILE A 39 -6.14 1.52 0.11
CA ILE A 39 -6.39 2.94 0.31
C ILE A 39 -5.93 3.29 1.72
N TRP A 40 -5.14 4.34 1.86
CA TRP A 40 -4.82 4.97 3.12
C TRP A 40 -5.41 6.37 3.14
N ARG A 41 -6.03 6.76 4.26
CA ARG A 41 -6.45 8.14 4.52
C ARG A 41 -5.68 8.66 5.72
N LEU A 42 -4.94 9.74 5.49
CA LEU A 42 -4.08 10.37 6.47
C LEU A 42 -4.64 11.75 6.80
N LYS A 43 -4.74 12.08 8.08
CA LYS A 43 -4.93 13.45 8.54
C LYS A 43 -3.64 13.92 9.19
N VAL A 44 -3.09 15.04 8.73
CA VAL A 44 -1.92 15.68 9.34
C VAL A 44 -2.37 16.77 10.32
N GLU A 45 -1.51 17.11 11.30
CA GLU A 45 -1.82 18.11 12.34
C GLU A 45 -2.21 19.49 11.80
N GLU A 46 -1.71 19.87 10.61
CA GLU A 46 -2.10 21.09 9.91
C GLU A 46 -3.58 21.07 9.43
N GLY A 47 -4.32 19.99 9.72
CA GLY A 47 -5.73 19.80 9.42
C GLY A 47 -6.00 19.26 8.02
N ARG A 48 -4.95 19.13 7.18
CA ARG A 48 -5.07 18.59 5.83
C ARG A 48 -5.28 17.07 5.85
N GLU A 49 -6.12 16.61 4.95
CA GLU A 49 -6.38 15.20 4.71
C GLU A 49 -5.80 14.79 3.35
N PHE A 50 -5.26 13.58 3.28
CA PHE A 50 -4.70 12.98 2.08
C PHE A 50 -5.29 11.59 1.87
N GLU A 51 -5.66 11.27 0.63
CA GLU A 51 -5.97 9.91 0.22
C GLU A 51 -4.84 9.35 -0.64
N ILE A 52 -4.20 8.29 -0.17
CA ILE A 52 -3.20 7.55 -0.92
C ILE A 52 -3.83 6.25 -1.36
N SER A 53 -3.79 5.93 -2.66
CA SER A 53 -4.24 4.63 -3.14
C SER A 53 -3.18 3.94 -3.96
N LEU A 54 -3.00 2.64 -3.71
CA LEU A 54 -2.16 1.77 -4.51
C LEU A 54 -3.03 0.67 -5.11
N THR A 55 -3.00 0.56 -6.43
CA THR A 55 -3.60 -0.59 -7.13
C THR A 55 -2.48 -1.50 -7.63
N HIS A 56 -2.52 -2.77 -7.24
CA HIS A 56 -1.59 -3.81 -7.67
C HIS A 56 -2.33 -4.86 -8.51
N SER A 57 -1.88 -5.04 -9.74
CA SER A 57 -2.28 -6.13 -10.62
C SER A 57 -1.44 -7.36 -10.30
N LEU A 58 -2.06 -8.45 -9.83
CA LEU A 58 -1.32 -9.67 -9.50
C LEU A 58 -0.83 -10.36 -10.78
N ALA A 59 -1.64 -10.35 -11.85
CA ALA A 59 -1.30 -10.99 -13.11
C ALA A 59 -0.10 -10.37 -13.84
N SER A 60 0.08 -9.05 -13.73
CA SER A 60 1.15 -8.32 -14.44
C SER A 60 2.18 -7.68 -13.53
N GLY A 61 2.04 -7.82 -12.21
CA GLY A 61 2.84 -7.14 -11.19
C GLY A 61 2.73 -5.61 -11.19
N LYS A 62 1.94 -5.03 -12.10
CA LYS A 62 1.81 -3.58 -12.28
C LYS A 62 1.25 -2.92 -11.03
N LYS A 63 1.94 -1.92 -10.53
CA LYS A 63 1.57 -1.08 -9.39
C LYS A 63 1.30 0.34 -9.86
N VAL A 64 0.20 0.93 -9.41
CA VAL A 64 -0.13 2.34 -9.69
C VAL A 64 -0.47 3.03 -8.39
N LEU A 65 0.35 4.00 -8.00
CA LEU A 65 0.16 4.81 -6.80
C LEU A 65 -0.48 6.14 -7.17
N ARG A 66 -1.47 6.56 -6.39
CA ARG A 66 -2.12 7.86 -6.48
C ARG A 66 -2.12 8.56 -5.13
N VAL A 67 -2.05 9.89 -5.18
CA VAL A 67 -2.28 10.79 -4.05
C VAL A 67 -3.37 11.75 -4.47
N ASP A 68 -4.46 11.80 -3.71
CA ASP A 68 -5.66 12.59 -4.00
C ASP A 68 -6.14 12.37 -5.45
N GLY A 69 -6.14 11.09 -5.88
CA GLY A 69 -6.53 10.68 -7.24
C GLY A 69 -5.46 10.90 -8.34
N ILE A 70 -4.41 11.69 -8.09
CA ILE A 70 -3.36 12.00 -9.06
C ILE A 70 -2.31 10.89 -9.08
N VAL A 71 -2.02 10.33 -10.26
CA VAL A 71 -0.97 9.30 -10.42
C VAL A 71 0.39 9.88 -10.09
N LYS A 72 1.07 9.27 -9.12
CA LYS A 72 2.43 9.62 -8.70
C LYS A 72 3.47 8.60 -9.15
N TYR A 73 3.07 7.34 -9.29
CA TYR A 73 3.95 6.28 -9.71
C TYR A 73 3.21 5.23 -10.51
N THR A 74 3.89 4.65 -11.49
CA THR A 74 3.44 3.47 -12.24
C THR A 74 4.64 2.56 -12.46
N SER A 75 4.57 1.31 -11.99
CA SER A 75 5.58 0.31 -12.36
C SER A 75 5.31 -0.23 -13.76
N GLN A 76 6.38 -0.60 -14.46
CA GLN A 76 6.30 -1.20 -15.79
C GLN A 76 6.40 -2.73 -15.78
N SER A 77 6.92 -3.34 -14.70
CA SER A 77 7.19 -4.78 -14.64
C SER A 77 6.87 -5.42 -13.27
N LEU A 78 6.86 -6.75 -13.27
CA LEU A 78 6.83 -7.60 -12.08
C LEU A 78 8.10 -7.41 -11.25
N SER A 79 7.92 -7.24 -9.94
CA SER A 79 8.99 -7.21 -8.95
C SER A 79 8.73 -8.32 -7.93
N PHE A 80 9.70 -9.20 -7.70
CA PHE A 80 9.57 -10.38 -6.82
C PHE A 80 10.13 -10.16 -5.40
N GLY A 81 10.68 -8.98 -5.11
CA GLY A 81 11.12 -8.59 -3.77
C GLY A 81 10.14 -7.66 -3.07
N ASP A 82 10.56 -7.17 -1.90
CA ASP A 82 9.92 -6.04 -1.25
C ASP A 82 9.73 -4.90 -2.25
N TRP A 83 8.55 -4.31 -2.23
CA TRP A 83 8.32 -3.06 -2.94
C TRP A 83 8.37 -1.93 -1.94
N ASP A 84 9.39 -1.10 -2.07
CA ASP A 84 9.61 0.12 -1.31
C ASP A 84 9.40 1.35 -2.19
N TYR A 85 8.68 2.33 -1.67
CA TYR A 85 8.49 3.59 -2.37
C TYR A 85 8.37 4.75 -1.40
N VAL A 86 9.22 5.76 -1.60
CA VAL A 86 9.28 6.98 -0.79
C VAL A 86 8.84 8.16 -1.64
N PHE A 87 7.97 9.00 -1.07
CA PHE A 87 7.54 10.23 -1.72
C PHE A 87 7.13 11.30 -0.69
N ASN A 88 7.16 12.55 -1.14
CA ASN A 88 6.73 13.68 -0.33
C ASN A 88 5.28 14.05 -0.63
N LEU A 89 4.51 14.28 0.43
CA LEU A 89 3.23 14.98 0.38
C LEU A 89 3.48 16.48 0.44
N ALA A 90 2.48 17.26 0.02
CA ALA A 90 2.49 18.70 0.23
C ALA A 90 2.60 19.02 1.73
N GLY A 91 3.28 20.10 2.08
CA GLY A 91 3.59 20.43 3.49
C GLY A 91 4.87 19.80 4.02
N GLY A 92 5.60 19.03 3.19
CA GLY A 92 6.92 18.49 3.57
C GLY A 92 6.86 17.17 4.33
N HIS A 93 5.71 16.51 4.38
CA HIS A 93 5.59 15.19 4.99
C HIS A 93 6.17 14.11 4.08
N CYS A 94 7.07 13.29 4.61
CA CYS A 94 7.63 12.14 3.90
C CYS A 94 6.81 10.88 4.20
N VAL A 95 6.42 10.16 3.16
CA VAL A 95 5.73 8.87 3.24
C VAL A 95 6.60 7.79 2.65
N HIS A 96 6.78 6.71 3.41
CA HIS A 96 7.46 5.49 2.98
C HIS A 96 6.47 4.33 3.00
N ILE A 97 6.20 3.75 1.84
CA ILE A 97 5.36 2.56 1.70
C ILE A 97 6.29 1.37 1.49
N ILE A 98 6.12 0.34 2.31
CA ILE A 98 6.82 -0.94 2.18
C ILE A 98 5.75 -2.03 2.02
N ILE A 99 5.83 -2.78 0.93
CA ILE A 99 4.99 -3.94 0.67
C ILE A 99 5.91 -5.13 0.63
N LYS A 100 5.78 -5.97 1.65
CA LYS A 100 6.42 -7.28 1.66
C LYS A 100 5.67 -8.18 0.68
N PRO A 101 6.37 -9.06 -0.07
CA PRO A 101 5.71 -10.18 -0.72
C PRO A 101 4.91 -10.91 0.36
N SER A 102 3.60 -11.09 0.15
CA SER A 102 2.90 -12.08 0.95
C SER A 102 3.53 -13.42 0.61
N VAL A 103 4.17 -14.06 1.58
CA VAL A 103 4.51 -15.47 1.50
C VAL A 103 3.22 -16.22 1.10
N ASP A 104 3.37 -17.24 0.26
CA ASP A 104 2.33 -18.01 -0.45
C ASP A 104 2.11 -17.66 -1.94
N LEU A 105 3.22 -17.37 -2.66
CA LEU A 105 3.28 -17.66 -4.10
C LEU A 105 3.28 -19.18 -4.39
N ASN A 106 3.49 -20.02 -3.37
CA ASN A 106 3.43 -21.49 -3.50
C ASN A 106 2.00 -22.01 -3.75
N ASP A 107 0.96 -21.31 -3.29
CA ASP A 107 -0.43 -21.76 -3.46
C ASP A 107 -1.04 -21.38 -4.82
N MET A 108 -0.38 -20.50 -5.59
CA MET A 108 -0.85 -20.10 -6.93
C MET A 108 -0.32 -20.99 -8.06
N TYR A 109 0.67 -21.85 -7.77
CA TYR A 109 1.25 -22.81 -8.71
C TYR A 109 1.23 -24.23 -8.13
N GLY A 110 0.13 -24.61 -7.47
CA GLY A 110 -0.06 -26.00 -7.04
C GLY A 110 0.11 -26.97 -8.21
N GLU A 111 1.02 -27.91 -8.04
CA GLU A 111 1.08 -29.17 -8.81
C GLU A 111 -0.24 -29.95 -8.67
#